data_AF-A0A6G8Q693-F1
#
_entry.id   AF-A0A6G8Q693-F1
#
_cell.length_a   1.000
_cell.length_b   1.000
_cell.length_c   1.000
_cell.angle_alpha   90.00
_cell.angle_beta   90.00
_cell.angle_gamma   90.00
#
_symmetry.space_group_name_H-M   'P 1'
#
loop_
_entity.id
_entity.type
_entity.pdbx_description
1 polymer ?
#
loop_
_entity_poly.entity_id
_entity_poly.type
_entity_poly.pdbx_seq_one_letter_code
_entity_poly.pdbx_strand_id
1 'polypeptide(L)'
;MTYSVMVWLVDPGKHPQQDREEEWAAAGRDEAPGAATGANVGYTLPRMRYGVYESQEEAEGALSEIGESLQQNRPLRISSQASRVWLIPADRVHYVVCEEVQRPKDQ
;
A
#
# COMPACT_ATOMS: atom_id res chain seq x y z
N MET A 1 -8.38 -0.48 -19.31
CA MET A 1 -7.15 -0.37 -18.49
C MET A 1 -7.61 -0.02 -17.09
N THR A 2 -6.96 -0.55 -16.07
CA THR A 2 -7.40 -0.34 -14.68
C THR A 2 -6.37 0.55 -13.99
N TYR A 3 -6.78 1.41 -13.06
CA TYR A 3 -5.91 2.31 -12.33
C TYR A 3 -5.94 1.98 -10.84
N SER A 4 -4.78 1.96 -10.19
CA SER A 4 -4.62 1.69 -8.77
C SER A 4 -4.13 2.94 -8.06
N VAL A 5 -4.84 3.36 -7.02
CA VAL A 5 -4.40 4.46 -6.16
C VAL A 5 -3.73 3.87 -4.92
N MET A 6 -2.47 4.22 -4.72
CA MET A 6 -1.59 3.73 -3.66
C MET A 6 -1.13 4.88 -2.76
N VAL A 7 -1.24 4.68 -1.45
CA VAL A 7 -0.88 5.66 -0.41
C VAL A 7 0.41 5.21 0.24
N TRP A 8 1.48 6.00 0.16
CA TRP A 8 2.77 5.73 0.81
C TRP A 8 2.87 6.43 2.15
N LEU A 9 3.45 5.75 3.15
CA LEU A 9 3.50 6.23 4.53
C LEU A 9 4.90 6.73 4.92
N VAL A 10 4.96 7.80 5.72
CA VAL A 10 6.20 8.31 6.34
C VAL A 10 6.54 7.47 7.57
N ASP A 11 7.78 6.98 7.62
CA ASP A 11 8.37 6.27 8.77
C ASP A 11 7.36 5.31 9.44
N PRO A 12 7.06 4.15 8.82
CA PRO A 12 6.07 3.21 9.34
C PRO A 12 6.47 2.61 10.70
N GLY A 13 7.65 2.96 11.23
CA GLY A 13 8.23 2.40 12.43
C GLY A 13 8.76 0.98 12.24
N LYS A 14 9.35 0.44 13.30
CA LYS A 14 9.86 -0.93 13.30
C LYS A 14 8.74 -1.94 13.44
N HIS A 15 8.54 -2.80 12.44
CA HIS A 15 7.50 -3.83 12.53
C HIS A 15 7.94 -5.08 13.27
N PRO A 16 6.99 -5.89 13.80
CA PRO A 16 7.30 -7.00 14.70
C PRO A 16 8.23 -8.07 14.11
N GLN A 17 8.36 -8.13 12.77
CA GLN A 17 9.21 -9.07 12.05
C GLN A 17 10.47 -8.42 11.46
N GLN A 18 10.69 -7.11 11.64
CA GLN A 18 11.76 -6.36 10.95
C GLN A 18 13.15 -6.97 11.16
N ASP A 19 13.50 -7.25 12.41
CA ASP A 19 14.81 -7.81 12.74
C ASP A 19 15.05 -9.14 12.04
N ARG A 20 14.02 -9.98 12.02
CA ARG A 20 14.07 -11.32 11.42
C ARG A 20 14.13 -11.25 9.90
N GLU A 21 13.51 -10.24 9.30
CA GLU A 21 13.54 -9.98 7.86
C GLU A 21 14.86 -9.37 7.41
N GLU A 22 15.45 -8.46 8.20
CA GLU A 22 16.79 -7.93 7.98
C GLU A 22 17.84 -9.06 8.06
N GLU A 23 17.70 -9.96 9.04
CA GLU A 23 18.52 -11.18 9.15
C GLU A 23 18.36 -12.09 7.92
N TRP A 24 17.13 -12.33 7.45
CA TRP A 24 16.87 -13.15 6.26
C TRP A 24 17.32 -12.49 4.95
N ALA A 25 17.21 -11.17 4.83
CA ALA A 25 17.71 -10.42 3.67
C ALA A 25 19.25 -10.46 3.59
N ALA A 26 19.93 -10.52 4.74
CA ALA A 26 21.38 -10.64 4.83
C ALA A 26 21.89 -12.09 4.58
N ALA A 27 21.08 -13.11 4.86
CA ALA A 27 21.47 -14.53 4.78
C ALA A 27 21.52 -15.11 3.34
N GLY A 28 21.06 -14.37 2.33
CA GLY A 28 21.11 -14.81 0.92
C GLY A 28 19.98 -15.76 0.51
N ARG A 29 19.77 -15.89 -0.80
CA ARG A 29 18.57 -16.50 -1.44
C ARG A 29 18.31 -17.96 -1.06
N ASP A 30 19.32 -18.70 -0.65
CA ASP A 30 19.23 -20.14 -0.37
C ASP A 30 18.71 -20.44 1.06
N GLU A 31 18.75 -19.46 1.96
CA GLU A 31 18.38 -19.62 3.38
C GLU A 31 17.07 -18.92 3.75
N ALA A 32 16.45 -18.18 2.82
CA ALA A 32 15.18 -17.49 3.03
C ALA A 32 13.97 -18.43 2.82
N PRO A 33 13.23 -18.83 3.87
CA PRO A 33 12.15 -19.83 3.78
C PRO A 33 10.94 -19.40 2.93
N GLY A 34 10.86 -18.13 2.52
CA GLY A 34 9.84 -17.60 1.60
C GLY A 34 10.00 -18.04 0.14
N ALA A 35 11.18 -18.53 -0.26
CA ALA A 35 11.46 -18.94 -1.65
C ALA A 35 10.62 -20.17 -2.10
N ALA A 36 10.17 -21.01 -1.17
CA ALA A 36 9.45 -22.25 -1.47
C ALA A 36 7.91 -22.14 -1.41
N THR A 37 7.34 -21.09 -0.81
CA THR A 37 5.89 -20.99 -0.57
C THR A 37 5.20 -19.86 -1.33
N GLY A 38 5.96 -19.03 -2.07
CA GLY A 38 5.41 -17.85 -2.76
C GLY A 38 4.84 -16.79 -1.81
N ALA A 39 5.02 -16.95 -0.49
CA ALA A 39 4.64 -16.01 0.53
C ALA A 39 5.84 -15.11 0.84
N ASN A 40 5.95 -13.98 0.14
CA ASN A 40 6.77 -12.88 0.62
C ASN A 40 6.08 -12.33 1.86
N VAL A 41 6.66 -12.65 3.02
CA VAL A 41 6.24 -12.26 4.36
C VAL A 41 5.88 -10.77 4.37
N GLY A 42 4.69 -10.47 4.89
CA GLY A 42 4.01 -9.20 4.68
C GLY A 42 4.74 -8.03 5.32
N TYR A 43 5.34 -7.19 4.45
CA TYR A 43 5.87 -5.88 4.76
C TYR A 43 5.01 -5.12 5.80
N THR A 44 5.63 -4.40 6.74
CA THR A 44 5.03 -3.16 7.27
C THR A 44 4.59 -2.40 6.05
N LEU A 45 3.29 -2.32 5.75
CA LEU A 45 2.82 -1.84 4.45
C LEU A 45 3.39 -0.42 4.25
N PRO A 46 4.51 -0.26 3.50
CA PRO A 46 5.10 1.07 3.31
C PRO A 46 4.17 1.88 2.40
N ARG A 47 3.24 1.16 1.77
CA ARG A 47 2.15 1.61 0.94
C ARG A 47 0.90 0.80 1.22
N MET A 48 -0.25 1.46 1.19
CA MET A 48 -1.57 0.86 1.26
C MET A 48 -2.35 1.13 -0.02
N ARG A 49 -3.13 0.16 -0.49
CA ARG A 49 -4.04 0.37 -1.61
C ARG A 49 -5.27 1.12 -1.12
N TYR A 50 -5.52 2.29 -1.70
CA TYR A 50 -6.71 3.07 -1.45
C TYR A 50 -7.90 2.51 -2.24
N GLY A 51 -7.69 2.27 -3.54
CA GLY A 51 -8.73 1.81 -4.45
C GLY A 51 -8.18 1.33 -5.78
N VAL A 52 -9.06 0.71 -6.56
CA VAL A 52 -8.83 0.29 -7.94
C VAL A 52 -10.01 0.80 -8.76
N TYR A 53 -9.73 1.44 -9.89
CA TYR A 53 -10.68 2.20 -10.70
C TYR A 53 -10.65 1.72 -12.15
N GLU A 54 -11.78 1.72 -12.83
CA GLU A 54 -11.89 1.22 -14.21
C GLU A 54 -11.49 2.29 -15.25
N SER A 55 -11.40 3.55 -14.82
CA SER A 55 -10.99 4.66 -15.67
C SER A 55 -10.00 5.60 -14.97
N GLN A 56 -9.26 6.36 -15.76
CA GLN A 56 -8.33 7.37 -15.25
C GLN A 56 -9.08 8.50 -14.54
N GLU A 57 -10.24 8.91 -15.07
CA GLU A 57 -11.07 9.97 -14.50
C GLU A 57 -11.55 9.63 -13.08
N GLU A 58 -12.00 8.39 -12.86
CA GLU A 58 -12.37 7.90 -11.52
C GLU A 58 -11.18 7.94 -10.55
N ALA A 59 -9.99 7.55 -11.01
CA ALA A 59 -8.78 7.58 -10.20
C ALA A 59 -8.33 9.02 -9.88
N GLU A 60 -8.44 9.94 -10.82
CA GLU A 60 -8.16 11.37 -10.63
C GLU A 60 -9.15 12.04 -9.68
N GLY A 61 -10.42 11.66 -9.74
CA GLY A 61 -11.44 12.07 -8.76
C GLY A 61 -11.05 11.65 -7.35
N ALA A 62 -10.66 10.39 -7.17
CA ALA A 62 -10.18 9.89 -5.89
C ALA A 62 -8.90 10.62 -5.40
N LEU A 63 -7.95 10.89 -6.29
CA LEU A 63 -6.75 11.68 -5.94
C LEU A 63 -7.12 13.09 -5.45
N SER A 64 -8.11 13.73 -6.07
CA SER A 64 -8.58 15.06 -5.68
C SER A 64 -9.20 15.05 -4.29
N GLU A 65 -10.08 14.09 -4.00
CA GLU A 65 -10.70 13.92 -2.67
C GLU A 65 -9.68 13.65 -1.56
N ILE A 66 -8.66 12.82 -1.87
CA ILE A 66 -7.55 12.55 -0.95
C ILE A 66 -6.77 13.84 -0.70
N GLY A 67 -6.45 14.58 -1.77
CA GLY A 67 -5.74 15.86 -1.68
C GLY A 67 -6.46 16.86 -0.78
N GLU A 68 -7.76 17.06 -0.99
CA GLU A 68 -8.58 17.93 -0.14
C GLU A 68 -8.59 17.49 1.33
N SER A 69 -8.71 16.19 1.57
CA SER A 69 -8.72 15.63 2.93
C SER A 69 -7.40 15.87 3.65
N LEU A 70 -6.27 15.62 2.97
CA LEU A 70 -4.93 15.82 3.54
C LEU A 70 -4.62 17.30 3.77
N GLN A 71 -5.02 18.20 2.87
CA GLN A 71 -4.87 19.65 3.06
C GLN A 71 -5.62 20.16 4.29
N GLN A 72 -6.74 19.53 4.62
CA GLN A 72 -7.53 19.83 5.82
C GLN A 72 -7.04 19.07 7.07
N ASN A 73 -5.88 18.41 6.98
CA ASN A 73 -5.28 17.58 8.02
C ASN A 73 -6.24 16.48 8.55
N ARG A 74 -7.16 16.01 7.69
CA ARG A 74 -8.11 14.95 8.03
C ARG A 74 -7.44 13.59 7.84
N PRO A 75 -7.72 12.61 8.72
CA PRO A 75 -7.20 11.26 8.53
C PRO A 75 -7.79 10.64 7.27
N LEU A 76 -6.93 9.97 6.49
CA LEU A 76 -7.34 9.23 5.33
C LEU A 76 -8.02 7.92 5.75
N ARG A 77 -9.23 7.68 5.24
CA ARG A 77 -9.99 6.47 5.52
C ARG A 77 -9.81 5.47 4.38
N ILE A 78 -9.27 4.29 4.70
CA ILE A 78 -9.14 3.19 3.75
C ILE A 78 -10.01 2.02 4.23
N SER A 79 -10.92 1.55 3.38
CA SER A 79 -11.75 0.38 3.66
C SER A 79 -11.27 -0.85 2.88
N SER A 80 -11.04 -1.96 3.58
CA SER A 80 -10.80 -3.26 2.97
C SER A 80 -12.10 -4.01 2.72
N GLN A 81 -12.09 -4.85 1.68
CA GLN A 81 -13.13 -5.85 1.40
C GLN A 81 -13.40 -6.77 2.61
N ALA A 82 -12.42 -6.96 3.51
CA ALA A 82 -12.57 -7.75 4.73
C ALA A 82 -13.21 -6.99 5.91
N SER A 83 -14.01 -5.94 5.64
CA SER A 83 -14.69 -5.09 6.64
C SER A 83 -13.76 -4.35 7.62
N ARG A 84 -12.47 -4.23 7.28
CA ARG A 84 -11.52 -3.44 8.08
C ARG A 84 -11.52 -2.00 7.58
N VAL A 85 -11.51 -1.06 8.51
CA VAL A 85 -11.34 0.37 8.22
C VAL A 85 -10.04 0.81 8.88
N TRP A 86 -9.16 1.40 8.09
CA TRP A 86 -7.96 2.07 8.58
C TRP A 86 -8.16 3.57 8.53
N LEU A 87 -7.76 4.25 9.60
CA LEU A 87 -7.67 5.69 9.67
C LEU A 87 -6.19 6.03 9.73
N ILE A 88 -5.68 6.61 8.65
CA ILE A 88 -4.27 6.98 8.52
C ILE A 88 -4.18 8.48 8.82
N PRO A 89 -3.49 8.90 9.89
CA PRO A 89 -3.24 10.30 10.16
C PRO A 89 -2.60 11.00 8.94
N ALA A 90 -2.98 12.25 8.67
CA ALA A 90 -2.50 12.96 7.47
C ALA A 90 -0.97 13.16 7.49
N ASP A 91 -0.39 13.39 8.67
CA ASP A 91 1.06 13.49 8.90
C ASP A 91 1.83 12.19 8.64
N ARG A 92 1.12 11.06 8.57
CA ARG A 92 1.69 9.75 8.21
C ARG A 92 1.66 9.49 6.71
N VAL A 93 0.99 10.30 5.90
CA VAL A 93 0.99 10.13 4.44
C VAL A 93 2.18 10.86 3.83
N HIS A 94 3.05 10.12 3.14
CA HIS A 94 4.21 10.69 2.45
C HIS A 94 3.83 11.24 1.08
N TYR A 95 3.27 10.38 0.23
CA TYR A 95 2.74 10.73 -1.09
C TYR A 95 1.70 9.71 -1.52
N VAL A 96 0.94 10.05 -2.56
CA VAL A 96 -0.10 9.20 -3.15
C VAL A 96 0.20 9.08 -4.65
N VAL A 97 0.08 7.87 -5.18
CA VAL A 97 0.36 7.57 -6.60
C VAL A 97 -0.88 6.95 -7.23
N CYS A 98 -1.16 7.33 -8.48
CA CYS A 98 -2.03 6.58 -9.38
C CYS A 98 -1.15 5.86 -10.40
N GLU A 99 -1.28 4.54 -10.47
CA GLU A 99 -0.54 3.68 -11.41
C GLU A 99 -1.53 2.91 -12.30
N GLU A 100 -1.25 2.82 -13.60
CA GLU A 100 -1.98 1.90 -14.47
C GLU A 100 -1.58 0.46 -14.12
N VAL A 101 -2.56 -0.42 -13.97
CA VAL A 101 -2.36 -1.83 -13.61
C VAL A 101 -3.10 -2.76 -14.58
N GLN A 102 -2.45 -3.86 -14.94
CA GLN A 102 -3.08 -5.00 -15.59
C GLN A 102 -3.54 -6.00 -14.53
N ARG A 103 -4.81 -6.42 -14.56
CA ARG A 103 -5.28 -7.47 -13.65
C ARG A 103 -4.78 -8.83 -14.16
N PRO A 104 -4.47 -9.79 -13.27
CA PRO A 104 -4.15 -11.16 -13.69
C PRO A 104 -5.25 -11.84 -14.51
N LYS A 105 -6.50 -11.37 -14.41
CA LYS A 105 -7.64 -11.85 -15.22
C LYS A 105 -7.69 -11.25 -16.63
N ASP A 106 -6.92 -10.20 -16.88
CA ASP A 106 -6.84 -9.54 -18.18
C ASP A 106 -5.74 -10.18 -19.07
N GLN A 107 -5.10 -11.27 -18.59
CA GLN A 107 -4.10 -12.06 -19.29
C GLN A 107 -4.66 -13.39 -19.80
#